data_AF-A0A4U6TME0-F1
#
_entry.id   AF-A0A4U6TME0-F1
#
_cell.length_a   1.000
_cell.length_b   1.000
_cell.length_c   1.000
_cell.angle_alpha   90.00
_cell.angle_beta   90.00
_cell.angle_gamma   90.00
#
_symmetry.space_group_name_H-M   'P 1'
#
loop_
_entity.id
_entity.type
_entity.pdbx_description
1 polymer ?
#
loop_
_entity_poly.entity_id
_entity_poly.type
_entity_poly.pdbx_seq_one_letter_code
_entity_poly.pdbx_strand_id
1 'polypeptide(L)'
;MYLDSYTCEMCILRKRETVADLFLCCNFAKACWASIGASAGGTFFMKIIILMSASIWACRNNWTFNGTPPSVEACKRMFITELSLISSHRARSPFGPSIADWLSSL
;
A
#
# COMPACT_ATOMS: atom_id res chain seq x y z
N MET A 1 23.12 1.60 -5.65
CA MET A 1 22.68 2.49 -4.57
C MET A 1 23.16 1.88 -3.26
N TYR A 2 24.12 2.52 -2.60
CA TYR A 2 24.62 2.10 -1.28
C TYR A 2 23.81 2.88 -0.24
N LEU A 3 23.21 2.19 0.73
CA LEU A 3 22.45 2.81 1.81
C LEU A 3 23.29 2.77 3.08
N ASP A 4 23.39 3.90 3.77
CA ASP A 4 24.15 4.02 5.02
C ASP A 4 23.52 3.23 6.17
N SER A 5 22.24 2.86 6.05
CA SER A 5 21.54 2.00 6.99
C SER A 5 20.52 1.09 6.30
N TYR A 6 20.36 -0.11 6.84
CA TYR A 6 19.32 -1.08 6.47
C TYR A 6 18.22 -1.18 7.53
N THR A 7 18.09 -0.19 8.42
CA THR A 7 17.06 -0.16 9.45
C THR A 7 15.79 0.50 8.95
N CYS A 8 14.63 -0.01 9.35
CA CYS A 8 13.35 0.60 9.01
C CYS A 8 13.15 1.92 9.78
N GLU A 9 13.27 3.04 9.08
CA GLU A 9 13.12 4.40 9.63
C GLU A 9 11.67 4.74 10.04
N MET A 10 10.69 4.01 9.51
CA MET A 10 9.28 4.18 9.88
C MET A 10 8.83 3.30 11.05
N CYS A 11 9.76 2.52 11.63
CA CYS A 11 9.48 1.67 12.76
C CYS A 11 10.26 2.17 13.98
N ILE A 12 9.56 2.42 15.08
CA ILE A 12 10.16 2.88 16.36
C ILE A 12 11.27 1.92 16.82
N LEU A 13 11.15 0.63 16.47
CA LEU A 13 12.09 -0.42 16.87
C LEU A 13 13.37 -0.48 16.03
N ARG A 14 13.53 0.37 14.99
CA ARG A 14 14.70 0.42 14.06
C ARG A 14 15.25 -0.96 13.65
N LYS A 15 14.35 -1.93 13.42
CA LYS A 15 14.73 -3.29 13.03
C LYS A 15 15.30 -3.31 11.61
N ARG A 16 16.14 -4.31 11.33
CA ARG A 16 16.61 -4.60 9.97
C ARG A 16 15.41 -4.75 9.05
N GLU A 17 15.45 -4.04 7.94
CA GLU A 17 14.37 -3.98 7.00
C GLU A 17 14.48 -5.13 5.98
N THR A 18 13.57 -6.09 6.09
CA THR A 18 13.34 -7.11 5.06
C THR A 18 12.18 -6.69 4.17
N VAL A 19 12.03 -7.32 2.99
CA VAL A 19 10.86 -7.09 2.11
C VAL A 19 9.54 -7.35 2.85
N ALA A 20 9.49 -8.41 3.66
CA ALA A 20 8.33 -8.72 4.49
C ALA A 20 8.08 -7.66 5.57
N ASP A 21 9.14 -7.17 6.23
CA ASP A 21 9.00 -6.10 7.21
C ASP A 21 8.54 -4.79 6.59
N LEU A 22 9.07 -4.47 5.42
CA LEU A 22 8.79 -3.26 4.67
C LEU A 22 7.31 -3.18 4.29
N PHE A 23 6.77 -4.26 3.72
CA PHE A 23 5.44 -4.26 3.14
C PHE A 23 4.35 -4.84 4.04
N LEU A 24 4.68 -5.64 5.06
CA LEU A 24 3.68 -6.39 5.84
C LEU A 24 3.82 -6.18 7.35
N CYS A 25 5.04 -6.18 7.91
CA CYS A 25 5.21 -6.27 9.37
C CYS A 25 5.43 -4.93 10.08
N CYS A 26 5.91 -3.90 9.39
CA CYS A 26 6.09 -2.56 9.95
C CYS A 26 4.76 -2.00 10.46
N ASN A 27 4.79 -1.21 11.56
CA ASN A 27 3.58 -0.61 12.14
C ASN A 27 2.81 0.23 11.11
N PHE A 28 3.52 1.00 10.29
CA PHE A 28 2.92 1.76 9.20
C PHE A 28 2.23 0.85 8.18
N ALA A 29 2.92 -0.21 7.72
CA ALA A 29 2.37 -1.15 6.75
C ALA A 29 1.12 -1.84 7.31
N LYS A 30 1.18 -2.35 8.55
CA LYS A 30 0.04 -2.95 9.26
C LYS A 30 -1.16 -2.02 9.33
N ALA A 31 -0.93 -0.74 9.65
CA ALA A 31 -2.00 0.26 9.70
C ALA A 31 -2.60 0.52 8.31
N CYS A 32 -1.78 0.57 7.25
CA CYS A 32 -2.25 0.69 5.87
C CYS A 32 -3.14 -0.49 5.47
N TRP A 33 -2.73 -1.74 5.76
CA TRP A 33 -3.55 -2.92 5.51
C TRP A 33 -4.84 -2.93 6.34
N ALA A 34 -4.79 -2.50 7.60
CA ALA A 34 -5.97 -2.39 8.44
C ALA A 34 -6.96 -1.34 7.92
N SER A 35 -6.47 -0.24 7.32
CA SER A 35 -7.30 0.86 6.83
C SER A 35 -8.24 0.50 5.67
N ILE A 36 -7.96 -0.61 4.97
CA ILE A 36 -8.80 -1.11 3.87
C ILE A 36 -9.63 -2.34 4.28
N GLY A 37 -9.55 -2.77 5.54
CA GLY A 37 -10.11 -4.04 6.00
C GLY A 37 -9.43 -5.21 5.30
N ALA A 38 -8.65 -6.01 6.02
CA ALA A 38 -7.91 -7.13 5.43
C ALA A 38 -8.83 -8.30 5.02
N SER A 39 -9.81 -8.08 4.12
CA SER A 39 -10.60 -9.10 3.45
C SER A 39 -10.08 -9.29 2.02
N ALA A 40 -8.90 -9.89 1.96
CA ALA A 40 -8.24 -10.45 0.78
C ALA A 40 -9.01 -11.58 0.05
N GLY A 41 -10.30 -11.75 0.32
CA GLY A 41 -11.09 -12.88 -0.17
C GLY A 41 -11.79 -12.54 -1.48
N GLY A 42 -11.07 -12.61 -2.61
CA GLY A 42 -11.68 -12.34 -3.91
C GLY A 42 -10.76 -12.59 -5.10
N THR A 43 -11.36 -12.58 -6.30
CA THR A 43 -10.69 -12.87 -7.60
C THR A 43 -9.63 -11.84 -8.01
N PHE A 44 -9.50 -10.72 -7.28
CA PHE A 44 -8.56 -9.63 -7.58
C PHE A 44 -7.57 -9.32 -6.44
N PHE A 45 -7.40 -10.24 -5.48
CA PHE A 45 -6.51 -10.06 -4.32
C PHE A 45 -5.07 -9.67 -4.71
N MET A 46 -4.51 -10.27 -5.75
CA MET A 46 -3.16 -9.93 -6.22
C MET A 46 -3.02 -8.44 -6.59
N LYS A 47 -4.07 -7.83 -7.17
CA LYS A 47 -4.06 -6.39 -7.50
C LYS A 47 -4.05 -5.54 -6.23
N ILE A 48 -4.81 -5.94 -5.21
CA ILE A 48 -4.79 -5.28 -3.90
C ILE A 48 -3.39 -5.36 -3.31
N ILE A 49 -2.76 -6.55 -3.32
CA ILE A 49 -1.41 -6.72 -2.77
C ILE A 49 -0.41 -5.78 -3.43
N ILE A 50 -0.38 -5.81 -4.76
CA ILE A 50 0.58 -5.06 -5.56
C ILE A 50 0.39 -3.55 -5.37
N LEU A 51 -0.84 -3.05 -5.45
CA LEU A 51 -1.11 -1.61 -5.37
C LEU A 51 -0.91 -1.05 -3.97
N MET A 52 -1.29 -1.79 -2.93
CA MET A 52 -1.05 -1.36 -1.56
C MET A 52 0.45 -1.38 -1.25
N SER A 53 1.18 -2.41 -1.69
CA SER A 53 2.63 -2.46 -1.57
C SER A 53 3.30 -1.29 -2.31
N ALA A 54 2.86 -0.97 -3.53
CA ALA A 54 3.34 0.19 -4.28
C ALA A 54 3.03 1.52 -3.58
N SER A 55 1.85 1.65 -2.96
CA SER A 55 1.45 2.83 -2.20
C SER A 55 2.30 3.01 -0.94
N ILE A 56 2.54 1.92 -0.19
CA ILE A 56 3.44 1.91 0.98
C ILE A 56 4.86 2.31 0.55
N TRP A 57 5.36 1.73 -0.55
CA TRP A 57 6.68 2.08 -1.10
C TRP A 57 6.78 3.56 -1.46
N ALA A 58 5.76 4.13 -2.09
CA ALA A 58 5.77 5.53 -2.49
C ALA A 58 5.73 6.48 -1.28
N CYS A 59 4.91 6.20 -0.25
CA CYS A 59 4.92 6.96 1.00
C CYS A 59 6.30 6.96 1.66
N ARG A 60 6.96 5.79 1.66
CA ARG A 60 8.31 5.63 2.18
C ARG A 60 9.34 6.46 1.44
N ASN A 61 9.31 6.39 0.12
CA ASN A 61 10.25 7.15 -0.69
C ASN A 61 10.04 8.66 -0.54
N ASN A 62 8.79 9.11 -0.41
CA ASN A 62 8.51 10.51 -0.14
C ASN A 62 9.04 10.96 1.24
N TRP A 63 9.00 10.09 2.25
CA TRP A 63 9.67 10.37 3.51
C TRP A 63 11.19 10.48 3.33
N THR A 64 11.81 9.48 2.71
CA THR A 64 13.27 9.40 2.57
C THR A 64 13.85 10.52 1.70
N PHE A 65 13.21 10.83 0.56
CA PHE A 65 13.76 11.74 -0.44
C PHE A 65 13.19 13.16 -0.34
N ASN A 66 11.96 13.32 0.15
CA ASN A 66 11.26 14.60 0.17
C ASN A 66 10.91 15.07 1.59
N GLY A 67 11.30 14.33 2.64
CA GLY A 67 11.01 14.66 4.03
C GLY A 67 9.52 14.72 4.38
N THR A 68 8.64 14.16 3.53
CA THR A 68 7.19 14.24 3.71
C THR A 68 6.73 13.17 4.69
N PRO A 69 6.13 13.53 5.84
CA PRO A 69 5.75 12.56 6.86
C PRO A 69 4.83 11.46 6.31
N PRO A 70 5.11 10.18 6.61
CA PRO A 70 4.24 9.09 6.18
C PRO A 70 2.89 9.17 6.90
N SER A 71 1.78 9.09 6.14
CA SER A 71 0.41 9.06 6.65
C SER A 71 -0.35 7.87 6.06
N VAL A 72 -1.13 7.19 6.91
CA VAL A 72 -1.95 6.05 6.51
C VAL A 72 -3.06 6.50 5.57
N GLU A 73 -3.64 7.68 5.83
CA GLU A 73 -4.68 8.30 5.01
C GLU A 73 -4.15 8.67 3.63
N ALA A 74 -2.92 9.23 3.56
CA ALA A 74 -2.27 9.52 2.29
C ALA A 74 -2.00 8.22 1.50
N CYS A 75 -1.52 7.17 2.16
CA CYS A 75 -1.29 5.86 1.54
C CYS A 75 -2.59 5.25 1.01
N LYS A 76 -3.66 5.24 1.83
CA LYS A 76 -4.99 4.76 1.45
C LYS A 76 -5.52 5.53 0.24
N ARG A 77 -5.33 6.85 0.19
CA ARG A 77 -5.76 7.68 -0.95
C ARG A 77 -5.02 7.29 -2.23
N MET A 78 -3.70 7.14 -2.18
CA MET A 78 -2.90 6.70 -3.33
C MET A 78 -3.38 5.34 -3.85
N PHE A 79 -3.61 4.40 -2.93
CA PHE A 79 -4.15 3.09 -3.25
C PHE A 79 -5.52 3.17 -3.95
N ILE A 80 -6.48 3.92 -3.38
CA ILE A 80 -7.82 4.08 -3.95
C ILE A 80 -7.76 4.72 -5.34
N THR A 81 -6.95 5.76 -5.51
CA THR A 81 -6.79 6.44 -6.81
C THR A 81 -6.30 5.46 -7.88
N GLU A 82 -5.23 4.72 -7.61
CA GLU A 82 -4.69 3.74 -8.56
C GLU A 82 -5.66 2.59 -8.85
N LEU A 83 -6.35 2.07 -7.83
CA LEU A 83 -7.31 1.00 -8.00
C LEU A 83 -8.54 1.46 -8.79
N SER A 84 -9.00 2.71 -8.60
CA SER A 84 -10.10 3.31 -9.36
C SER A 84 -9.74 3.52 -10.83
N LEU A 85 -8.49 3.89 -11.13
CA LEU A 85 -8.00 3.98 -12.51
C LEU A 85 -7.95 2.60 -13.16
N ILE A 86 -7.57 1.56 -12.41
CA ILE A 86 -7.55 0.19 -12.91
C ILE A 86 -8.96 -0.34 -13.15
N SER A 87 -9.91 -0.12 -12.24
CA SER A 87 -11.30 -0.55 -12.43
C SER A 87 -11.95 0.13 -13.64
N SER A 88 -11.68 1.42 -13.83
CA SER A 88 -12.33 2.23 -14.88
C SER A 88 -11.69 2.08 -16.26
N HIS A 89 -10.37 1.88 -16.34
CA HIS A 89 -9.64 1.98 -17.62
C HIS A 89 -8.79 0.75 -17.99
N ARG A 90 -8.43 -0.13 -17.05
CA ARG A 90 -7.45 -1.20 -17.31
C ARG A 90 -7.92 -2.62 -16.98
N ALA A 91 -9.02 -2.78 -16.27
CA ALA A 91 -9.58 -4.08 -15.94
C ALA A 91 -10.32 -4.67 -17.16
N ARG A 92 -10.13 -5.96 -17.44
CA ARG A 92 -11.02 -6.67 -18.36
C ARG A 92 -12.43 -6.66 -17.76
N SER A 93 -13.42 -6.44 -18.62
CA SER A 93 -14.83 -6.18 -18.33
C SER A 93 -15.45 -6.86 -17.09
N PRO A 94 -15.25 -8.17 -16.80
CA PRO A 94 -15.93 -8.79 -15.66
C PRO A 94 -15.42 -8.37 -14.27
N PHE A 95 -14.20 -7.82 -14.15
CA PHE A 95 -13.61 -7.50 -12.84
C PHE A 95 -13.85 -6.05 -12.39
N GLY A 96 -14.12 -5.14 -13.34
CA GLY A 96 -14.30 -3.71 -13.07
C GLY A 96 -15.42 -3.42 -12.05
N PRO A 97 -16.65 -3.94 -12.26
CA PRO A 97 -17.77 -3.71 -11.35
C PRO A 97 -17.49 -4.22 -9.93
N SER A 98 -16.98 -5.45 -9.79
CA SER A 98 -16.67 -6.03 -8.48
C SER A 98 -15.61 -5.23 -7.70
N ILE A 99 -14.61 -4.66 -8.40
CA ILE A 99 -13.62 -3.77 -7.77
C ILE A 99 -14.26 -2.45 -7.36
N ALA A 100 -15.13 -1.87 -8.19
CA ALA A 100 -15.83 -0.62 -7.88
C ALA A 100 -16.79 -0.76 -6.69
N ASP A 101 -17.54 -1.86 -6.64
CA ASP A 101 -18.43 -2.18 -5.52
C ASP A 101 -17.64 -2.32 -4.22
N TRP A 102 -16.50 -3.03 -4.25
CA TRP A 102 -15.63 -3.15 -3.08
C TRP A 102 -15.03 -1.80 -2.67
N LEU A 103 -14.57 -0.98 -3.62
CA LEU A 103 -14.06 0.36 -3.34
C LEU A 103 -15.10 1.24 -2.64
N SER A 104 -16.38 1.11 -2.98
CA SER A 104 -17.47 1.86 -2.33
C SER A 104 -17.71 1.46 -0.86
N SER A 105 -17.19 0.31 -0.43
CA SER A 105 -17.30 -0.19 0.95
C SER A 105 -16.14 0.24 1.87
N LEU A 106 -15.11 0.90 1.33
CA LEU A 106 -13.89 1.31 2.04
C LEU A 106 -13.94 2.73 2.60
#